data_AF-A0A970W261-F1
#
_entry.id   AF-A0A970W261-F1
#
_cell.length_a   1.000
_cell.length_b   1.000
_cell.length_c   1.000
_cell.angle_alpha   90.00
_cell.angle_beta   90.00
_cell.angle_gamma   90.00
#
_symmetry.space_group_name_H-M   'P 1'
#
loop_
_entity.id
_entity.type
_entity.pdbx_description
1 polymer ?
#
loop_
_entity_poly.entity_id
_entity_poly.type
_entity_poly.pdbx_seq_one_letter_code
_entity_poly.pdbx_strand_id
1 'polypeptide(L)'
;MTFNELLELDKKAETTQRPRAAEEPKASSKPLPSPAPRPKPRPHDAKRDTTTPRYRDTTTPTMIKGIRKAVKQLGKEAATHRFTREEKDAIARIVFTYGQQGVKTCENEIARIGINWLLQDHQANSRSSILHKVLAALRA
;
A
#
# COMPACT_ATOMS: atom_id res chain seq x y z
N MET A 1 -34.73 5.42 27.47
CA MET A 1 -33.70 4.38 27.34
C MET A 1 -32.35 5.04 27.38
N THR A 2 -31.56 4.77 28.41
CA THR A 2 -30.26 5.41 28.61
C THR A 2 -29.14 4.51 28.09
N PHE A 3 -27.99 5.11 27.72
CA PHE A 3 -26.83 4.40 27.17
C PHE A 3 -26.31 3.27 28.09
N ASN A 4 -26.60 3.33 29.39
CA ASN A 4 -26.26 2.29 30.35
C ASN A 4 -27.13 1.02 30.22
N GLU A 5 -28.36 1.11 29.70
CA GLU A 5 -29.22 -0.07 29.47
C GLU A 5 -28.79 -0.89 28.24
N LEU A 6 -28.11 -0.27 27.27
CA LEU A 6 -27.60 -0.96 26.07
C LEU A 6 -26.35 -1.82 26.37
N LEU A 7 -25.53 -1.40 27.34
CA LEU A 7 -24.31 -2.11 27.74
C LEU A 7 -24.57 -3.37 28.58
N GLU A 8 -25.75 -3.51 29.18
CA GLU A 8 -26.12 -4.68 29.98
C GLU A 8 -26.71 -5.82 29.14
N LEU A 9 -27.13 -5.54 27.90
CA LEU A 9 -27.67 -6.54 26.98
C LEU A 9 -26.59 -7.37 26.28
N ASP A 10 -25.40 -6.81 26.05
CA ASP A 10 -24.26 -7.53 25.45
C ASP A 10 -23.49 -8.42 26.45
N LYS A 11 -23.77 -8.30 27.76
CA LYS A 11 -23.11 -9.11 28.81
C LYS A 11 -23.74 -10.50 29.02
N LYS A 12 -24.83 -10.84 28.34
CA LYS A 12 -25.59 -12.09 28.58
C LYS A 12 -25.55 -13.13 27.46
N ALA A 13 -24.79 -12.90 26.40
CA ALA A 13 -24.64 -13.87 25.31
C ALA A 13 -23.17 -14.25 25.15
N GLU A 14 -22.73 -15.32 25.81
CA GLU A 14 -21.74 -16.32 25.33
C GLU A 14 -21.20 -17.17 26.48
N THR A 15 -22.05 -18.06 27.01
CA THR A 15 -21.58 -19.27 27.71
C THR A 15 -22.31 -20.46 27.15
N THR A 16 -21.76 -21.06 26.09
CA THR A 16 -22.11 -22.43 25.70
C THR A 16 -20.84 -23.11 25.16
N GLN A 17 -20.13 -23.76 26.07
CA GLN A 17 -19.09 -24.72 25.76
C GLN A 17 -19.72 -25.93 25.07
N ARG A 18 -19.18 -26.34 23.92
CA ARG A 18 -19.50 -27.61 23.26
C ARG A 18 -18.20 -28.42 23.07
N PRO A 19 -18.20 -29.72 23.40
CA PRO A 19 -16.96 -30.45 23.64
C PRO A 19 -16.22 -30.93 22.39
N ARG A 20 -14.90 -31.05 22.59
CA ARG A 20 -13.85 -31.65 21.77
C ARG A 20 -14.15 -33.13 21.48
N ALA A 21 -14.25 -33.50 20.21
CA ALA A 21 -14.24 -34.90 19.77
C ALA A 21 -12.95 -35.18 18.99
N ALA A 22 -12.30 -36.26 19.40
CA ALA A 22 -11.02 -36.75 18.92
C ALA A 22 -11.15 -37.60 17.65
N GLU A 23 -10.06 -37.60 16.89
CA GLU A 23 -9.42 -38.69 16.16
C GLU A 23 -10.12 -39.44 14.99
N GLU A 24 -9.26 -39.63 13.98
CA GLU A 24 -9.42 -40.24 12.66
C GLU A 24 -9.74 -41.74 12.69
N PRO A 25 -10.13 -42.30 11.53
CA PRO A 25 -9.40 -43.47 11.07
C PRO A 25 -8.89 -43.38 9.62
N LYS A 26 -7.65 -43.89 9.48
CA LYS A 26 -6.89 -44.16 8.28
C LYS A 26 -7.57 -45.19 7.36
N ALA A 27 -7.63 -44.90 6.06
CA ALA A 27 -7.62 -45.84 4.93
C ALA A 27 -7.66 -44.99 3.64
N SER A 28 -7.03 -45.28 2.52
CA SER A 28 -6.14 -46.35 2.08
C SER A 28 -5.45 -45.81 0.82
N SER A 29 -4.13 -46.00 0.74
CA SER A 29 -3.27 -45.62 -0.38
C SER A 29 -3.61 -46.40 -1.66
N LYS A 30 -3.91 -45.68 -2.76
CA LYS A 30 -3.78 -46.23 -4.12
C LYS A 30 -2.61 -45.52 -4.82
N PRO A 31 -1.63 -46.25 -5.37
CA PRO A 31 -0.48 -45.65 -6.05
C PRO A 31 -0.90 -45.05 -7.41
N LEU A 32 -0.46 -43.81 -7.66
CA LEU A 32 -0.61 -43.14 -8.95
C LEU A 32 0.19 -43.86 -10.04
N PRO A 33 -0.32 -43.95 -11.29
CA PRO A 33 0.48 -44.39 -12.44
C PRO A 33 1.55 -43.35 -12.77
N SER A 34 2.79 -43.83 -12.91
CA SER A 34 3.97 -43.05 -13.30
C SER A 34 3.85 -42.53 -14.74
N PRO A 35 3.95 -41.21 -15.00
CA PRO A 35 4.05 -40.69 -16.35
C PRO A 35 5.48 -40.78 -16.88
N ALA A 36 5.61 -41.29 -18.11
CA ALA A 36 6.82 -41.49 -18.90
C ALA A 36 7.84 -40.32 -18.87
N PRO A 37 9.15 -40.60 -19.12
CA PRO A 37 10.19 -39.58 -19.07
C PRO A 37 9.96 -38.48 -20.11
N ARG A 38 9.86 -37.23 -19.63
CA ARG A 38 9.77 -36.04 -20.49
C ARG A 38 11.08 -35.86 -21.26
N PRO A 39 11.04 -35.54 -22.56
CA PRO A 39 12.24 -35.21 -23.32
C PRO A 39 12.89 -33.94 -22.74
N LYS A 40 14.23 -34.00 -22.54
CA LYS A 40 15.03 -32.89 -22.01
C LYS A 40 14.88 -31.66 -22.93
N PRO A 41 14.64 -30.45 -22.38
CA PRO A 41 14.64 -29.24 -23.19
C PRO A 41 16.05 -28.99 -23.73
N ARG A 42 16.15 -28.77 -25.05
CA ARG A 42 17.40 -28.44 -25.74
C ARG A 42 17.85 -27.04 -25.30
N PRO A 43 19.16 -26.79 -25.13
CA PRO A 43 19.69 -25.46 -24.85
C PRO A 43 19.69 -24.69 -26.18
N HIS A 44 18.57 -24.03 -26.48
CA HIS A 44 18.60 -22.92 -27.42
C HIS A 44 18.68 -21.64 -26.60
N ASP A 45 19.83 -21.00 -26.73
CA ASP A 45 20.15 -19.64 -26.29
C ASP A 45 19.09 -18.65 -26.78
N ALA A 46 17.97 -18.56 -26.07
CA ALA A 46 17.15 -17.38 -26.12
C ALA A 46 17.90 -16.30 -25.32
N LYS A 47 18.87 -15.67 -25.97
CA LYS A 47 19.26 -14.29 -25.65
C LYS A 47 18.01 -13.45 -25.83
N ARG A 48 17.16 -13.44 -24.80
CA ARG A 48 16.14 -12.40 -24.64
C ARG A 48 16.94 -11.13 -24.43
N ASP A 49 17.09 -10.39 -25.52
CA ASP A 49 17.45 -8.99 -25.48
C ASP A 49 16.29 -8.26 -24.79
N THR A 50 16.27 -8.32 -23.46
CA THR A 50 15.28 -7.63 -22.66
C THR A 50 15.58 -6.14 -22.84
N THR A 51 14.86 -5.50 -23.75
CA THR A 51 14.86 -4.05 -23.88
C THR A 51 14.51 -3.48 -22.51
N THR A 52 15.49 -2.91 -21.83
CA THR A 52 15.29 -2.27 -20.54
C THR A 52 14.28 -1.14 -20.75
N PRO A 53 13.14 -1.12 -20.04
CA PRO A 53 12.12 -0.11 -20.26
C PRO A 53 12.73 1.29 -20.08
N ARG A 54 12.57 2.14 -21.09
CA ARG A 54 13.12 3.52 -21.12
C ARG A 54 12.48 4.42 -20.06
N TYR A 55 11.28 4.06 -19.59
CA TYR A 55 10.63 4.71 -18.47
C TYR A 55 10.99 3.94 -17.20
N ARG A 56 12.00 4.42 -16.47
CA ARG A 56 12.13 4.07 -15.06
C ARG A 56 10.95 4.69 -14.34
N ASP A 57 10.22 3.88 -13.58
CA ASP A 57 9.28 4.39 -12.59
C ASP A 57 9.99 5.49 -11.79
N THR A 58 9.42 6.70 -11.80
CA THR A 58 9.94 7.84 -11.05
C THR A 58 9.95 7.54 -9.55
N THR A 59 9.09 6.61 -9.11
CA THR A 59 9.02 6.11 -7.75
C THR A 59 9.95 4.91 -7.56
N THR A 60 11.22 5.19 -7.31
CA THR A 60 12.20 4.14 -6.98
C THR A 60 12.01 3.61 -5.54
N PRO A 61 12.39 2.36 -5.23
CA PRO A 61 12.32 1.83 -3.85
C PRO A 61 13.10 2.68 -2.83
N THR A 62 14.19 3.31 -3.27
CA THR A 62 14.97 4.27 -2.47
C THR A 62 14.17 5.52 -2.13
N MET A 63 13.39 6.04 -3.08
CA MET A 63 12.49 7.18 -2.87
C MET A 63 11.41 6.85 -1.83
N ILE A 64 10.75 5.70 -1.96
CA ILE A 64 9.73 5.23 -0.99
C ILE A 64 10.33 5.14 0.42
N LYS A 65 11.54 4.56 0.53
CA LYS A 65 12.25 4.44 1.82
C LYS A 65 12.57 5.82 2.42
N GLY A 66 12.97 6.78 1.58
CA GLY A 66 13.25 8.16 1.98
C GLY A 66 12.00 8.87 2.49
N ILE A 67 10.91 8.84 1.72
CA ILE A 67 9.62 9.46 2.07
C ILE A 67 9.09 8.86 3.38
N ARG A 68 9.11 7.53 3.51
CA ARG A 68 8.68 6.85 4.75
C ARG A 68 9.46 7.32 5.97
N LYS A 69 10.78 7.52 5.83
CA LYS A 69 11.63 8.02 6.93
C LYS A 69 11.23 9.44 7.32
N ALA A 70 10.99 10.32 6.35
CA ALA A 70 10.61 11.70 6.59
C ALA A 70 9.24 11.83 7.26
N VAL A 71 8.22 11.12 6.76
CA VAL A 71 6.85 11.20 7.29
C VAL A 71 6.74 10.66 8.73
N LYS A 72 7.55 9.65 9.08
CA LYS A 72 7.61 9.13 10.46
C LYS A 72 8.19 10.11 11.48
N GLN A 73 9.01 11.07 11.05
CA GLN A 73 9.53 12.09 11.96
C GLN A 73 8.42 13.07 12.30
N LEU A 74 8.23 13.36 13.59
CA LEU A 74 7.26 14.37 14.03
C LEU A 74 7.78 15.77 13.67
N GLY A 75 6.98 16.51 12.89
CA GLY A 75 7.26 17.91 12.59
C GLY A 75 6.96 18.78 13.81
N LYS A 76 7.83 19.76 14.09
CA LYS A 76 7.63 20.76 15.14
C LYS A 76 7.09 22.09 14.60
N GLU A 77 7.12 22.26 13.28
CA GLU A 77 6.70 23.46 12.58
C GLU A 77 5.27 23.29 12.10
N ALA A 78 4.38 24.17 12.54
CA ALA A 78 3.03 24.23 12.03
C ALA A 78 3.02 24.95 10.68
N ALA A 79 2.39 24.35 9.67
CA ALA A 79 2.19 24.97 8.37
C ALA A 79 0.71 24.82 7.96
N THR A 80 0.06 25.92 7.66
CA THR A 80 -1.32 25.95 7.15
C THR A 80 -1.30 26.23 5.64
N HIS A 81 -1.81 25.28 4.86
CA HIS A 81 -1.95 25.43 3.42
C HIS A 81 -3.43 25.62 3.07
N ARG A 82 -3.71 26.46 2.07
CA ARG A 82 -5.07 26.62 1.55
C ARG A 82 -5.29 25.59 0.44
N PHE A 83 -6.20 24.66 0.70
CA PHE A 83 -6.69 23.73 -0.31
C PHE A 83 -7.99 24.27 -0.91
N THR A 84 -8.21 24.02 -2.19
CA THR A 84 -9.54 24.17 -2.78
C THR A 84 -10.50 23.12 -2.20
N ARG A 85 -11.80 23.30 -2.46
CA ARG A 85 -12.80 22.32 -2.02
C ARG A 85 -12.58 20.96 -2.69
N GLU A 86 -12.26 20.98 -3.98
CA GLU A 86 -12.02 19.78 -4.79
C GLU A 86 -10.81 19.00 -4.28
N GLU A 87 -9.72 19.70 -3.94
CA GLU A 87 -8.53 19.10 -3.34
C GLU A 87 -8.85 18.46 -1.98
N LYS A 88 -9.62 19.16 -1.15
CA LYS A 88 -10.04 18.67 0.16
C LYS A 88 -10.89 17.40 0.05
N ASP A 89 -11.86 17.41 -0.86
CA ASP A 89 -12.74 16.27 -1.11
C ASP A 89 -11.95 15.08 -1.67
N ALA A 90 -10.97 15.32 -2.56
CA ALA A 90 -10.10 14.28 -3.08
C ALA A 90 -9.26 13.63 -1.96
N ILE A 91 -8.66 14.43 -1.07
CA ILE A 91 -7.90 13.91 0.08
C ILE A 91 -8.80 13.12 1.03
N ALA A 92 -10.01 13.60 1.32
CA ALA A 92 -10.96 12.91 2.18
C ALA A 92 -11.36 11.53 1.61
N ARG A 93 -11.57 11.43 0.30
CA ARG A 93 -11.82 10.14 -0.38
C ARG A 93 -10.65 9.18 -0.26
N ILE A 94 -9.42 9.68 -0.37
CA ILE A 94 -8.21 8.87 -0.19
C ILE A 94 -8.16 8.31 1.24
N VAL A 95 -8.34 9.17 2.26
CA VAL A 95 -8.37 8.74 3.67
C VAL A 95 -9.45 7.69 3.90
N PHE A 96 -10.66 7.91 3.38
CA PHE A 96 -11.76 6.95 3.50
C PHE A 96 -11.42 5.61 2.86
N THR A 97 -10.87 5.62 1.65
CA THR A 97 -10.52 4.42 0.89
C THR A 97 -9.48 3.57 1.64
N TYR A 98 -8.43 4.20 2.16
CA TYR A 98 -7.43 3.50 2.97
C TYR A 98 -8.00 3.01 4.31
N GLY A 99 -8.90 3.78 4.92
CA GLY A 99 -9.63 3.36 6.12
C GLY A 99 -10.43 2.08 5.93
N GLN A 100 -11.11 1.92 4.79
CA GLN A 100 -11.83 0.68 4.43
C GLN A 100 -10.88 -0.53 4.28
N GLN A 101 -9.61 -0.30 3.98
CA GLN A 101 -8.57 -1.32 3.86
C GLN A 101 -7.85 -1.59 5.19
N GLY A 102 -8.30 -0.98 6.29
CA GLY A 102 -7.67 -1.11 7.61
C GLY A 102 -6.39 -0.27 7.77
N VAL A 103 -6.07 0.60 6.81
CA VAL A 103 -4.92 1.50 6.87
C VAL A 103 -5.35 2.85 7.46
N LYS A 104 -4.90 3.13 8.69
CA LYS A 104 -5.12 4.42 9.32
C LYS A 104 -4.18 5.46 8.71
N THR A 105 -4.76 6.51 8.15
CA THR A 105 -4.00 7.67 7.69
C THR A 105 -4.79 8.96 7.91
N CYS A 106 -4.13 10.11 7.79
CA CYS A 106 -4.78 11.42 7.85
C CYS A 106 -4.30 12.35 6.74
N GLU A 107 -5.04 13.44 6.54
CA GLU A 107 -4.71 14.48 5.56
C GLU A 107 -3.27 15.00 5.71
N ASN A 108 -2.83 15.22 6.96
CA ASN A 108 -1.48 15.73 7.22
C ASN A 108 -0.40 14.73 6.73
N GLU A 109 -0.61 13.43 6.89
CA GLU A 109 0.32 12.42 6.37
C GLU A 109 0.33 12.41 4.84
N ILE A 110 -0.84 12.49 4.20
CA ILE A 110 -0.96 12.54 2.73
C ILE A 110 -0.23 13.78 2.18
N ALA A 111 -0.46 14.95 2.79
CA ALA A 111 0.23 16.19 2.42
C ALA A 111 1.75 16.05 2.57
N ARG A 112 2.23 15.48 3.68
CA ARG A 112 3.67 15.25 3.89
C ARG A 112 4.26 14.26 2.91
N ILE A 113 3.53 13.21 2.50
CA ILE A 113 3.98 12.30 1.44
C ILE A 113 4.16 13.05 0.13
N GLY A 114 3.16 13.83 -0.29
CA GLY A 114 3.21 14.61 -1.53
C GLY A 114 4.36 15.61 -1.56
N ILE A 115 4.54 16.39 -0.48
CA ILE A 115 5.63 17.36 -0.37
C ILE A 115 7.00 16.66 -0.42
N ASN A 116 7.19 15.58 0.34
CA ASN A 116 8.47 14.86 0.33
C ASN A 116 8.76 14.20 -1.02
N TRP A 117 7.74 13.77 -1.75
CA TRP A 117 7.90 13.27 -3.11
C TRP A 117 8.38 14.37 -4.05
N LEU A 118 7.76 15.56 -4.01
CA LEU A 118 8.20 16.72 -4.81
C LEU A 118 9.64 17.13 -4.51
N LEU A 119 10.03 17.14 -3.23
CA LEU A 119 11.39 17.49 -2.82
C LEU A 119 12.43 16.48 -3.33
N GLN A 120 12.14 15.18 -3.21
CA GLN A 120 13.05 14.13 -3.67
C GLN A 120 13.13 14.07 -5.20
N ASP A 121 12.01 14.24 -5.90
CA ASP A 121 12.00 14.32 -7.36
C ASP A 121 12.83 15.53 -7.83
N HIS A 122 12.64 16.69 -7.20
CA HIS A 122 13.44 17.89 -7.51
C HIS A 122 14.93 17.69 -7.23
N GLN A 123 15.30 17.02 -6.13
CA GLN A 123 16.69 16.73 -5.82
C GLN A 123 17.33 15.78 -6.85
N ALA A 124 16.60 14.76 -7.30
CA ALA A 124 17.12 13.78 -8.25
C ALA A 124 17.17 14.31 -9.69
N ASN A 125 16.18 15.12 -10.08
CA ASN A 125 15.93 15.48 -11.48
C ASN A 125 16.16 16.98 -11.78
N SER A 126 16.26 17.84 -10.76
CA SER A 126 16.48 19.30 -10.90
C SER A 126 15.52 19.92 -11.93
N ARG A 127 16.00 20.38 -13.10
CA ARG A 127 15.16 21.00 -14.13
C ARG A 127 14.21 20.04 -14.84
N SER A 128 14.45 18.72 -14.79
CA SER A 128 13.53 17.74 -15.36
C SER A 128 12.47 17.25 -14.36
N SER A 129 12.52 17.72 -13.12
CA SER A 129 11.53 17.42 -12.08
C SER A 129 10.16 17.98 -12.41
N ILE A 130 9.12 17.35 -11.85
CA ILE A 130 7.75 17.84 -12.02
C ILE A 130 7.57 19.22 -11.39
N LEU A 131 8.23 19.47 -10.26
CA LEU A 131 8.16 20.76 -9.57
C LEU A 131 8.66 21.88 -10.49
N HIS A 132 9.83 21.69 -11.12
CA HIS A 132 10.37 22.69 -12.05
C HIS A 132 9.46 22.91 -13.25
N LYS A 133 8.94 21.83 -13.84
CA LYS A 133 8.05 21.89 -15.01
C LYS A 133 6.73 22.61 -14.71
N VAL A 134 6.09 22.30 -13.58
CA VAL A 134 4.84 22.96 -13.16
C VAL A 134 5.08 24.44 -12.86
N LEU A 135 6.16 24.78 -12.15
CA LEU A 135 6.51 26.17 -11.89
C LEU A 135 6.84 26.96 -13.16
N ALA A 136 7.48 26.33 -14.15
CA ALA A 136 7.72 26.94 -15.44
C ALA A 136 6.40 27.19 -16.20
N ALA A 137 5.48 26.22 -16.20
CA ALA A 137 4.18 26.34 -16.87
C ALA A 137 3.25 27.37 -16.22
N LEU A 138 3.33 27.58 -14.89
CA LEU A 138 2.55 28.60 -14.18
C LEU A 138 3.05 30.03 -14.42
N ARG A 139 4.30 30.19 -14.91
CA ARG A 139 4.93 31.49 -15.17
C ARG A 139 5.09 31.80 -16.66
N ALA A 140 4.69 30.88 -17.52
CA ALA A 140 4.64 31.06 -18.97
C ALA A 140 3.41 31.88 -19.35
#